data_AF-A0A3D1CQX2-F1
#
_entry.id   AF-A0A3D1CQX2-F1
#
_cell.length_a   1.000
_cell.length_b   1.000
_cell.length_c   1.000
_cell.angle_alpha   90.00
_cell.angle_beta   90.00
_cell.angle_gamma   90.00
#
_symmetry.space_group_name_H-M   'P 1'
#
loop_
_entity.id
_entity.type
_entity.pdbx_description
1 polymer ?
#
loop_
_entity_poly.entity_id
_entity_poly.type
_entity_poly.pdbx_seq_one_letter_code
_entity_poly.pdbx_strand_id
1 'polypeptide(L)'
;MFDKHFGDRSIAVKVEVQPFLRWFAGVDKKEVREQAREMMVRAEEVVPELKEWLTTPQSAPWHCEGPHLADHVERILVGVLSDGSLADIEEFAREKDLALDVEALQATLHKHRDLLLAFAVLHDAAKPATLAFDAPEGSRGASEGFMVRHKEGMKKATEAEKMRYDKLYRAYVVSHEEQNAVQGMIGFYEAYGIAAHYLGHESEGVTPAYTADRQTVLQAFGVPAANVKLLTELIRYHIEVLGSFVGKADKLKYEVMMARAGKAGLNVDVFLDLMLAVAYLDAVAGGVVCTDGKAAAQTQLVINILRAEREACPKRHEERVRQAESEKKRQYKAALDKAGISGEEVFKLLHTPFGPERGVLMEQVWLAIKDKSHHLEVGEHTVELARRIELAREILASYNELV
;
A
#
# COMPACT_ATOMS: atom_id res chain seq x y z
N MET A 1 7.18 45.67 14.34
CA MET A 1 5.93 45.88 13.58
C MET A 1 5.60 44.63 12.75
N PHE A 2 5.49 43.48 13.42
CA PHE A 2 4.90 42.25 12.88
C PHE A 2 3.80 41.87 13.85
N ASP A 3 2.69 42.60 13.71
CA ASP A 3 1.45 42.30 14.36
C ASP A 3 0.59 41.62 13.28
N LYS A 4 0.55 40.29 13.32
CA LYS A 4 -0.37 39.50 12.49
C LYS A 4 -1.04 38.46 13.39
N HIS A 5 -2.16 38.91 13.95
CA HIS A 5 -3.36 38.16 14.27
C HIS A 5 -3.23 36.63 14.31
N PHE A 6 -2.87 36.09 15.47
CA PHE A 6 -3.44 34.83 15.93
C PHE A 6 -4.82 35.14 16.52
N GLY A 7 -5.74 35.51 15.64
CA GLY A 7 -7.14 35.66 15.98
C GLY A 7 -7.78 34.27 16.02
N ASP A 8 -8.59 34.07 17.05
CA ASP A 8 -9.46 32.93 17.36
C ASP A 8 -10.48 32.66 16.23
N ARG A 9 -9.97 32.34 15.04
CA ARG A 9 -10.77 31.90 13.90
C ARG A 9 -10.85 30.40 14.03
N SER A 10 -12.00 29.89 14.47
CA SER A 10 -12.44 28.54 14.15
C SER A 10 -12.58 28.47 12.62
N ILE A 11 -11.46 28.26 11.92
CA ILE A 11 -11.48 27.97 10.50
C ILE A 11 -12.14 26.60 10.43
N ALA A 12 -13.38 26.55 9.95
CA ALA A 12 -13.98 25.29 9.56
C ALA A 12 -13.10 24.73 8.43
N VAL A 13 -12.15 23.87 8.79
CA VAL A 13 -11.25 23.22 7.85
C VAL A 13 -12.12 22.31 6.99
N LYS A 14 -12.50 22.81 5.81
CA LYS A 14 -13.05 21.96 4.75
C LYS A 14 -11.89 21.11 4.25
N VAL A 15 -11.71 19.96 4.90
CA VAL A 15 -10.77 18.94 4.45
C VAL A 15 -11.30 18.44 3.11
N GLU A 16 -10.68 18.90 2.03
CA GLU A 16 -10.91 18.35 0.70
C GLU A 16 -10.35 16.91 0.72
N VAL A 17 -11.23 15.94 0.93
CA VAL A 17 -10.83 14.54 1.02
C VAL A 17 -10.45 14.07 -0.38
N GLN A 18 -9.15 13.85 -0.57
CA GLN A 18 -8.56 13.25 -1.76
C GLN A 18 -9.26 11.94 -2.13
N PRO A 19 -9.41 11.59 -3.43
CA PRO A 19 -10.08 10.36 -3.86
C PRO A 19 -9.59 9.09 -3.16
N PHE A 20 -8.27 8.92 -3.01
CA PHE A 20 -7.71 7.80 -2.25
C PHE A 20 -8.30 7.68 -0.85
N LEU A 21 -8.38 8.78 -0.08
CA LEU A 21 -8.89 8.73 1.30
C LEU A 21 -10.37 8.33 1.35
N ARG A 22 -11.16 8.65 0.32
CA ARG A 22 -12.56 8.19 0.19
C ARG A 22 -12.62 6.70 -0.12
N TRP A 23 -11.79 6.24 -1.05
CA TRP A 23 -11.66 4.82 -1.37
C TRP A 23 -11.22 4.02 -0.13
N PHE A 24 -10.20 4.52 0.59
CA PHE A 24 -9.67 3.88 1.79
C PHE A 24 -10.74 3.76 2.88
N ALA A 25 -11.56 4.81 3.08
CA ALA A 25 -12.69 4.75 4.00
C ALA A 25 -13.75 3.69 3.61
N GLY A 26 -13.87 3.34 2.33
CA GLY A 26 -14.75 2.27 1.86
C GLY A 26 -14.22 0.86 2.16
N VAL A 27 -12.91 0.69 2.27
CA VAL A 27 -12.26 -0.60 2.59
C VAL A 27 -11.91 -0.74 4.07
N ASP A 28 -11.76 0.36 4.80
CA ASP A 28 -11.58 0.44 6.27
C ASP A 28 -12.90 0.16 7.01
N LYS A 29 -13.41 -1.05 6.78
CA LYS A 29 -14.61 -1.59 7.43
C LYS A 29 -14.28 -2.00 8.86
N LYS A 30 -15.30 -2.01 9.71
CA LYS A 30 -15.16 -2.35 11.14
C LYS A 30 -14.47 -3.70 11.34
N GLU A 31 -14.86 -4.70 10.55
CA GLU A 31 -14.33 -6.06 10.64
C GLU A 31 -12.84 -6.12 10.27
N VAL A 32 -12.43 -5.37 9.24
CA VAL A 32 -11.02 -5.29 8.81
C VAL A 32 -10.18 -4.58 9.88
N ARG A 33 -10.72 -3.52 10.48
CA ARG A 33 -10.06 -2.78 11.56
C ARG A 33 -9.92 -3.62 12.84
N GLU A 34 -10.94 -4.41 13.17
CA GLU A 34 -10.87 -5.38 14.27
C GLU A 34 -9.76 -6.40 14.03
N GLN A 35 -9.65 -6.96 12.82
CA GLN A 35 -8.55 -7.85 12.46
C GLN A 35 -7.19 -7.13 12.53
N ALA A 36 -7.09 -5.88 12.09
CA ALA A 36 -5.86 -5.10 12.20
C ALA A 36 -5.40 -4.97 13.66
N ARG A 37 -6.33 -4.66 14.58
CA ARG A 37 -6.06 -4.60 16.02
C ARG A 37 -5.65 -5.94 16.59
N GLU A 38 -6.30 -7.03 16.18
CA GLU A 38 -5.90 -8.38 16.59
C GLU A 38 -4.47 -8.70 16.16
N MET A 39 -4.03 -8.27 14.97
CA MET A 39 -2.65 -8.45 14.53
C MET A 39 -1.65 -7.65 15.39
N MET A 40 -2.01 -6.44 15.81
CA MET A 40 -1.20 -5.65 16.74
C MET A 40 -1.10 -6.32 18.10
N VAL A 41 -2.23 -6.77 18.67
CA VAL A 41 -2.27 -7.49 19.96
C VAL A 41 -1.43 -8.77 19.89
N ARG A 42 -1.56 -9.56 18.83
CA ARG A 42 -0.74 -10.76 18.61
C ARG A 42 0.75 -10.44 18.59
N ALA A 43 1.14 -9.32 17.98
CA ALA A 43 2.53 -8.88 17.97
C ALA A 43 3.00 -8.45 19.37
N GLU A 44 2.18 -7.70 20.12
CA GLU A 44 2.45 -7.30 21.51
C GLU A 44 2.61 -8.49 22.46
N GLU A 45 1.85 -9.58 22.25
CA GLU A 45 1.95 -10.80 23.07
C GLU A 45 3.33 -11.45 22.97
N VAL A 46 4.00 -11.33 21.81
CA VAL A 46 5.30 -11.95 21.56
C VAL A 46 6.47 -10.98 21.69
N VAL A 47 6.24 -9.68 21.50
CA VAL A 47 7.20 -8.60 21.75
C VAL A 47 6.50 -7.52 22.58
N PRO A 48 6.51 -7.63 23.92
CA PRO A 48 5.77 -6.72 24.82
C PRO A 48 6.17 -5.24 24.69
N GLU A 49 7.40 -4.97 24.29
CA GLU A 49 7.94 -3.63 24.04
C GLU A 49 7.15 -2.89 22.95
N LEU A 50 6.52 -3.60 22.01
CA LEU A 50 5.65 -3.01 20.97
C LEU A 50 4.56 -2.13 21.58
N LYS A 51 4.03 -2.50 22.74
CA LYS A 51 2.99 -1.72 23.41
C LYS A 51 3.47 -0.30 23.74
N GLU A 52 4.73 -0.16 24.18
CA GLU A 52 5.34 1.15 24.38
C GLU A 52 5.58 1.83 23.02
N TRP A 53 6.08 1.09 22.03
CA TRP A 53 6.43 1.66 20.74
C TRP A 53 5.22 2.27 20.02
N LEU A 54 4.07 1.60 20.08
CA LEU A 54 2.82 2.03 19.48
C LEU A 54 2.25 3.31 20.12
N THR A 55 2.68 3.66 21.34
CA THR A 55 2.34 4.93 21.99
C THR A 55 3.26 6.10 21.61
N THR A 56 4.18 5.90 20.66
CA THR A 56 5.11 6.97 20.24
C THR A 56 4.34 8.13 19.61
N PRO A 57 4.51 9.36 20.12
CA PRO A 57 3.87 10.55 19.56
C PRO A 57 4.21 10.83 18.08
N GLN A 58 3.21 11.30 17.35
CA GLN A 58 3.29 11.70 15.94
C GLN A 58 2.93 13.18 15.74
N SER A 59 3.04 13.71 14.52
CA SER A 59 2.67 15.11 14.23
C SER A 59 2.14 15.32 12.82
N ALA A 60 1.14 16.20 12.69
CA ALA A 60 0.36 16.42 11.46
C ALA A 60 1.14 16.71 10.17
N PRO A 61 2.32 17.38 10.17
CA PRO A 61 3.05 17.60 8.91
C PRO A 61 3.34 16.32 8.14
N TRP A 62 3.53 15.20 8.87
CA TRP A 62 3.84 13.89 8.28
C TRP A 62 2.80 12.82 8.61
N HIS A 63 2.08 12.98 9.72
CA HIS A 63 1.17 11.98 10.30
C HIS A 63 -0.09 12.65 10.85
N CYS A 64 -1.12 12.74 10.03
CA CYS A 64 -2.44 13.24 10.42
C CYS A 64 -3.40 12.13 10.83
N GLU A 65 -3.06 10.87 10.55
CA GLU A 65 -3.90 9.72 10.86
C GLU A 65 -4.25 9.60 12.34
N GLY A 66 -3.36 10.05 13.23
CA GLY A 66 -3.60 10.10 14.66
C GLY A 66 -2.40 10.61 15.46
N PRO A 67 -2.56 10.73 16.79
CA PRO A 67 -1.52 11.23 17.68
C PRO A 67 -0.37 10.24 17.91
N HIS A 68 -0.56 8.95 17.62
CA HIS A 68 0.37 7.90 18.02
C HIS A 68 0.68 6.93 16.88
N LEU A 69 1.85 6.29 16.95
CA LEU A 69 2.29 5.30 15.97
C LEU A 69 1.27 4.16 15.74
N ALA A 70 0.48 3.82 16.76
CA ALA A 70 -0.62 2.87 16.65
C ALA A 70 -1.59 3.18 15.50
N ASP A 71 -1.93 4.46 15.28
CA ASP A 71 -2.89 4.86 14.26
C ASP A 71 -2.34 4.62 12.85
N HIS A 72 -1.04 4.89 12.65
CA HIS A 72 -0.31 4.61 11.41
C HIS A 72 -0.22 3.10 11.14
N VAL A 73 0.18 2.33 12.14
CA VAL A 73 0.31 0.86 12.03
C VAL A 73 -1.04 0.20 11.77
N GLU A 74 -2.11 0.62 12.46
CA GLU A 74 -3.47 0.11 12.23
C GLU A 74 -3.90 0.35 10.78
N ARG A 75 -3.64 1.54 10.22
CA ARG A 75 -3.97 1.86 8.83
C ARG A 75 -3.15 1.05 7.82
N ILE A 76 -1.86 0.84 8.06
CA ILE A 76 -1.05 -0.06 7.24
C ILE A 76 -1.67 -1.47 7.24
N LEU A 77 -2.01 -1.98 8.42
CA LEU A 77 -2.60 -3.31 8.58
C LEU A 77 -3.96 -3.40 7.87
N VAL A 78 -4.81 -2.39 7.96
CA VAL A 78 -6.05 -2.30 7.16
C VAL A 78 -5.73 -2.40 5.67
N GLY A 79 -4.73 -1.66 5.18
CA GLY A 79 -4.30 -1.72 3.78
C GLY A 79 -3.80 -3.10 3.34
N VAL A 80 -3.15 -3.87 4.22
CA VAL A 80 -2.71 -5.25 3.95
C VAL A 80 -3.88 -6.24 4.00
N LEU A 81 -4.83 -6.04 4.91
CA LEU A 81 -5.92 -6.98 5.19
C LEU A 81 -7.14 -6.77 4.30
N SER A 82 -7.29 -5.60 3.69
CA SER A 82 -8.43 -5.28 2.83
C SER A 82 -8.36 -5.95 1.46
N ASP A 83 -9.49 -6.42 0.95
CA ASP A 83 -9.64 -6.98 -0.40
C ASP A 83 -10.02 -5.92 -1.46
N GLY A 84 -9.77 -4.64 -1.19
CA GLY A 84 -10.06 -3.57 -2.15
C GLY A 84 -9.11 -3.64 -3.35
N SER A 85 -9.63 -3.40 -4.56
CA SER A 85 -8.79 -3.32 -5.76
C SER A 85 -8.05 -1.99 -5.81
N LEU A 86 -6.72 -2.04 -5.92
CA LEU A 86 -5.91 -0.84 -6.18
C LEU A 86 -6.27 -0.18 -7.52
N ALA A 87 -6.81 -0.93 -8.49
CA ALA A 87 -7.25 -0.36 -9.76
C ALA A 87 -8.47 0.56 -9.61
N ASP A 88 -9.24 0.43 -8.52
CA ASP A 88 -10.38 1.30 -8.21
C ASP A 88 -9.97 2.64 -7.58
N ILE A 89 -8.70 2.78 -7.19
CA ILE A 89 -8.14 4.05 -6.69
C ILE A 89 -8.06 5.02 -7.88
N GLU A 90 -8.77 6.14 -7.81
CA GLU A 90 -8.91 7.08 -8.92
C GLU A 90 -7.55 7.58 -9.45
N GLU A 91 -6.58 7.84 -8.56
CA GLU A 91 -5.23 8.24 -8.93
C GLU A 91 -4.51 7.18 -9.77
N PHE A 92 -4.70 5.90 -9.46
CA PHE A 92 -4.10 4.79 -10.21
C PHE A 92 -4.89 4.49 -11.50
N ALA A 93 -6.23 4.54 -11.46
CA ALA A 93 -7.10 4.33 -12.61
C ALA A 93 -6.85 5.34 -13.76
N ARG A 94 -6.43 6.57 -13.41
CA ARG A 94 -6.06 7.61 -14.40
C ARG A 94 -4.79 7.26 -15.16
N GLU A 95 -3.87 6.52 -14.55
CA GLU A 95 -2.60 6.10 -15.13
C GLU A 95 -2.76 4.80 -15.93
N LYS A 96 -3.55 4.88 -17.02
CA LYS A 96 -3.93 3.70 -17.82
C LYS A 96 -2.76 2.89 -18.33
N ASP A 97 -1.63 3.54 -18.62
CA ASP A 97 -0.44 2.85 -19.07
C ASP A 97 0.17 2.01 -17.94
N LEU A 98 -0.03 2.34 -16.66
CA LEU A 98 0.48 1.64 -15.48
C LEU A 98 -0.43 0.52 -14.94
N ALA A 99 -1.59 0.26 -15.55
CA ALA A 99 -2.60 -0.67 -15.02
C ALA A 99 -2.03 -2.05 -14.61
N LEU A 100 -1.24 -2.68 -15.49
CA LEU A 100 -0.61 -3.98 -15.19
C LEU A 100 0.41 -3.91 -14.04
N ASP A 101 1.07 -2.77 -13.84
CA ASP A 101 2.02 -2.61 -12.75
C ASP A 101 1.29 -2.43 -11.41
N VAL A 102 0.12 -1.78 -11.42
CA VAL A 102 -0.78 -1.66 -10.25
C VAL A 102 -1.38 -3.03 -9.89
N GLU A 103 -1.81 -3.83 -10.88
CA GLU A 103 -2.24 -5.21 -10.67
C GLU A 103 -1.11 -6.07 -10.06
N ALA A 104 0.13 -5.90 -10.54
CA ALA A 104 1.29 -6.59 -9.98
C ALA A 104 1.59 -6.18 -8.53
N LEU A 105 1.39 -4.90 -8.19
CA LEU A 105 1.47 -4.41 -6.81
C LEU A 105 0.41 -5.07 -5.92
N GLN A 106 -0.86 -5.12 -6.35
CA GLN A 106 -1.92 -5.83 -5.63
C GLN A 106 -1.57 -7.32 -5.43
N ALA A 107 -1.11 -7.99 -6.49
CA ALA A 107 -0.70 -9.39 -6.42
C ALA A 107 0.45 -9.60 -5.42
N THR A 108 1.37 -8.64 -5.33
CA THR A 108 2.46 -8.66 -4.34
C THR A 108 1.93 -8.52 -2.91
N LEU A 109 0.99 -7.60 -2.67
CA LEU A 109 0.33 -7.45 -1.36
C LEU A 109 -0.32 -8.76 -0.91
N HIS A 110 -1.05 -9.43 -1.81
CA HIS A 110 -1.70 -10.72 -1.49
C HIS A 110 -0.69 -11.85 -1.28
N LYS A 111 0.28 -11.99 -2.20
CA LYS A 111 1.26 -13.08 -2.17
C LYS A 111 2.16 -13.03 -0.94
N HIS A 112 2.50 -11.83 -0.48
CA HIS A 112 3.44 -11.61 0.62
C HIS A 112 2.79 -11.06 1.88
N ARG A 113 1.47 -11.25 2.04
CA ARG A 113 0.65 -10.73 3.13
C ARG A 113 1.32 -10.89 4.50
N ASP A 114 1.73 -12.09 4.88
CA ASP A 114 2.30 -12.36 6.20
C ASP A 114 3.61 -11.60 6.48
N LEU A 115 4.47 -11.46 5.47
CA LEU A 115 5.70 -10.67 5.58
C LEU A 115 5.40 -9.17 5.72
N LEU A 116 4.36 -8.69 5.00
CA LEU A 116 3.94 -7.29 5.06
C LEU A 116 3.22 -6.96 6.39
N LEU A 117 2.50 -7.91 6.99
CA LEU A 117 1.98 -7.78 8.35
C LEU A 117 3.13 -7.65 9.37
N ALA A 118 4.16 -8.49 9.25
CA ALA A 118 5.35 -8.39 10.09
C ALA A 118 6.11 -7.06 9.87
N PHE A 119 6.18 -6.57 8.63
CA PHE A 119 6.73 -5.25 8.32
C PHE A 119 5.92 -4.13 8.98
N ALA A 120 4.59 -4.16 8.87
CA ALA A 120 3.72 -3.12 9.40
C ALA A 120 3.98 -2.84 10.88
N VAL A 121 4.09 -3.89 11.70
CA VAL A 121 4.28 -3.74 13.15
C VAL A 121 5.72 -3.43 13.57
N LEU A 122 6.72 -3.62 12.69
CA LEU A 122 8.14 -3.48 13.02
C LEU A 122 8.88 -2.33 12.32
N HIS A 123 8.37 -1.82 11.20
CA HIS A 123 9.13 -0.88 10.37
C HIS A 123 9.58 0.38 11.11
N ASP A 124 8.77 0.79 12.08
CA ASP A 124 8.96 1.97 12.91
C ASP A 124 9.33 1.65 14.37
N ALA A 125 9.74 0.41 14.67
CA ALA A 125 10.05 -0.06 16.03
C ALA A 125 11.05 0.83 16.79
N ALA A 126 11.94 1.53 16.07
CA ALA A 126 12.96 2.39 16.64
C ALA A 126 12.58 3.88 16.72
N LYS A 127 11.38 4.30 16.28
CA LYS A 127 10.90 5.68 16.49
C LYS A 127 10.95 6.12 17.97
N PRO A 128 10.57 5.31 18.98
CA PRO A 128 10.66 5.72 20.39
C PRO A 128 12.10 6.06 20.82
N ALA A 129 13.08 5.32 20.28
CA ALA A 129 14.48 5.45 20.63
C ALA A 129 15.14 6.67 19.95
N THR A 130 14.52 7.26 18.93
CA THR A 130 15.04 8.42 18.18
C THR A 130 14.12 9.64 18.25
N LEU A 131 12.98 9.53 18.96
CA LEU A 131 11.99 10.58 19.10
C LEU A 131 12.62 11.87 19.62
N ALA A 132 12.30 12.97 18.96
CA ALA A 132 12.56 14.32 19.40
C ALA A 132 11.35 15.21 19.09
N PHE A 133 11.22 16.31 19.84
CA PHE A 133 10.21 17.33 19.58
C PHE A 133 10.86 18.66 19.25
N ASP A 134 10.17 19.45 18.43
CA ASP A 134 10.40 20.89 18.33
C ASP A 134 9.07 21.64 18.18
N ALA A 135 9.10 22.93 18.48
CA ALA A 135 8.01 23.85 18.23
C ALA A 135 8.59 25.26 17.96
N PRO A 136 8.07 26.01 16.98
CA PRO A 136 8.59 27.33 16.63
C PRO A 136 8.63 28.30 17.82
N GLU A 137 9.63 29.17 17.89
CA GLU A 137 9.70 30.22 18.91
C GLU A 137 8.44 31.09 18.89
N GLY A 138 7.89 31.40 20.06
CA GLY A 138 6.64 32.15 20.21
C GLY A 138 5.35 31.33 20.02
N SER A 139 5.44 30.04 19.65
CA SER A 139 4.28 29.15 19.61
C SER A 139 3.80 28.74 21.02
N ARG A 140 2.57 28.23 21.12
CA ARG A 140 2.07 27.64 22.37
C ARG A 140 2.90 26.42 22.77
N GLY A 141 3.32 25.58 21.81
CA GLY A 141 4.19 24.43 22.06
C GLY A 141 5.54 24.82 22.65
N ALA A 142 6.15 25.91 22.18
CA ALA A 142 7.38 26.43 22.78
C ALA A 142 7.15 26.91 24.23
N SER A 143 6.00 27.54 24.50
CA SER A 143 5.59 27.96 25.85
C SER A 143 5.34 26.76 26.77
N GLU A 144 4.88 25.65 26.20
CA GLU A 144 4.74 24.35 26.85
C GLU A 144 6.08 23.59 26.94
N GLY A 145 7.21 24.19 26.57
CA GLY A 145 8.55 23.63 26.75
C GLY A 145 9.09 22.76 25.61
N PHE A 146 8.40 22.68 24.47
CA PHE A 146 8.86 21.99 23.26
C PHE A 146 9.79 22.89 22.42
N MET A 147 10.86 23.42 23.00
CA MET A 147 11.71 24.40 22.31
C MET A 147 12.54 23.78 21.16
N VAL A 148 12.71 24.53 20.07
CA VAL A 148 13.57 24.17 18.92
C VAL A 148 15.00 23.85 19.39
N ARG A 149 15.44 22.62 19.17
CA ARG A 149 16.85 22.22 19.33
C ARG A 149 17.45 22.16 17.92
N HIS A 150 18.19 23.21 17.52
CA HIS A 150 18.77 23.31 16.18
C HIS A 150 19.55 22.04 15.79
N LYS A 151 19.12 21.45 14.67
CA LYS A 151 19.65 20.43 13.73
C LYS A 151 20.94 19.61 14.00
N GLU A 152 21.83 19.98 14.91
CA GLU A 152 22.96 19.15 15.35
C GLU A 152 22.68 18.62 16.76
N GLY A 153 22.28 17.35 16.84
CA GLY A 153 22.03 16.68 18.13
C GLY A 153 20.67 17.03 18.73
N MET A 154 19.58 16.84 17.97
CA MET A 154 18.24 16.80 18.55
C MET A 154 18.27 15.84 19.75
N LYS A 155 18.19 16.42 20.94
CA LYS A 155 18.17 15.64 22.17
C LYS A 155 16.86 14.86 22.19
N LYS A 156 16.97 13.53 22.19
CA LYS A 156 16.31 12.65 23.15
C LYS A 156 15.02 13.21 23.75
N ALA A 157 13.83 12.95 23.19
CA ALA A 157 12.59 13.26 23.91
C ALA A 157 12.61 12.56 25.27
N THR A 158 12.38 13.32 26.32
CA THR A 158 12.26 12.81 27.70
C THR A 158 10.87 12.24 27.94
N GLU A 159 10.72 11.32 28.89
CA GLU A 159 9.40 10.82 29.30
C GLU A 159 8.45 11.95 29.74
N ALA A 160 9.00 13.00 30.36
CA ALA A 160 8.22 14.19 30.74
C ALA A 160 7.70 14.97 29.52
N GLU A 161 8.44 15.04 28.42
CA GLU A 161 7.98 15.65 27.16
C GLU A 161 6.90 14.80 26.49
N LYS A 162 7.07 13.47 26.44
CA LYS A 162 6.06 12.53 25.92
C LYS A 162 4.73 12.62 26.69
N MET A 163 4.78 12.53 28.02
CA MET A 163 3.59 12.68 28.88
C MET A 163 2.90 14.05 28.72
N ARG A 164 3.69 15.11 28.51
CA ARG A 164 3.16 16.46 28.28
C ARG A 164 2.45 16.55 26.94
N TYR A 165 3.03 15.99 25.89
CA TYR A 165 2.42 15.90 24.58
C TYR A 165 1.04 15.24 24.69
N ASP A 166 0.97 14.06 25.31
CA ASP A 166 -0.30 13.32 25.47
C ASP A 166 -1.34 14.10 26.26
N LYS A 167 -0.91 14.78 27.34
CA LYS A 167 -1.80 15.62 28.14
C LYS A 167 -2.39 16.77 27.32
N LEU A 168 -1.56 17.44 26.51
CA LEU A 168 -2.00 18.55 25.67
C LEU A 168 -2.94 18.08 24.56
N TYR A 169 -2.61 16.97 23.90
CA TYR A 169 -3.46 16.40 22.85
C TYR A 169 -4.83 15.99 23.41
N ARG A 170 -4.86 15.26 24.53
CA ARG A 170 -6.13 14.87 25.19
C ARG A 170 -6.96 16.08 25.60
N ALA A 171 -6.32 17.11 26.16
CA ALA A 171 -7.02 18.35 26.52
C ALA A 171 -7.60 19.06 25.28
N TYR A 172 -6.85 19.08 24.17
CA TYR A 172 -7.29 19.65 22.91
C TYR A 172 -8.51 18.91 22.34
N VAL A 173 -8.47 17.57 22.26
CA VAL A 173 -9.57 16.78 21.68
C VAL A 173 -10.85 16.86 22.52
N VAL A 174 -10.76 16.91 23.85
CA VAL A 174 -11.93 17.11 24.74
C VAL A 174 -12.60 18.48 24.48
N SER A 175 -11.85 19.49 24.06
CA SER A 175 -12.42 20.80 23.69
C SER A 175 -12.96 20.87 22.25
N HIS A 176 -12.80 19.81 21.45
CA HIS A 176 -13.16 19.74 20.02
C HIS A 176 -13.74 18.37 19.64
N GLU A 177 -14.69 17.87 20.44
CA GLU A 177 -15.24 16.49 20.32
C GLU A 177 -15.92 16.21 18.98
N GLU A 178 -16.33 17.25 18.24
CA GLU A 178 -16.96 17.12 16.92
C GLU A 178 -15.97 16.82 15.78
N GLN A 179 -14.66 16.94 16.02
CA GLN A 179 -13.63 16.71 15.01
C GLN A 179 -13.31 15.22 14.87
N ASN A 180 -13.12 14.75 13.63
CA ASN A 180 -12.55 13.42 13.42
C ASN A 180 -11.04 13.41 13.74
N ALA A 181 -10.41 12.23 13.81
CA ALA A 181 -9.00 12.09 14.19
C ALA A 181 -8.05 12.97 13.35
N VAL A 182 -8.24 12.99 12.03
CA VAL A 182 -7.44 13.81 11.10
C VAL A 182 -7.59 15.30 11.38
N GLN A 183 -8.82 15.77 11.55
CA GLN A 183 -9.10 17.17 11.88
C GLN A 183 -8.54 17.55 13.24
N GLY A 184 -8.71 16.69 14.25
CA GLY A 184 -8.17 16.88 15.59
C GLY A 184 -6.64 16.97 15.58
N MET A 185 -5.97 16.16 14.76
CA MET A 185 -4.52 16.15 14.65
C MET A 185 -3.98 17.41 13.96
N ILE A 186 -4.61 17.83 12.85
CA ILE A 186 -4.28 19.07 12.16
C ILE A 186 -4.49 20.27 13.10
N GLY A 187 -5.67 20.34 13.73
CA GLY A 187 -6.00 21.44 14.62
C GLY A 187 -5.09 21.51 15.86
N PHE A 188 -4.72 20.35 16.43
CA PHE A 188 -3.74 20.29 17.51
C PHE A 188 -2.38 20.84 17.07
N TYR A 189 -1.90 20.45 15.88
CA TYR A 189 -0.66 20.98 15.34
C TYR A 189 -0.75 22.48 15.05
N GLU A 190 -1.85 22.98 14.48
CA GLU A 190 -2.04 24.42 14.26
C GLU A 190 -2.09 25.23 15.56
N ALA A 191 -2.70 24.66 16.61
CA ALA A 191 -2.82 25.31 17.91
C ALA A 191 -1.49 25.36 18.69
N TYR A 192 -0.69 24.29 18.63
CA TYR A 192 0.51 24.15 19.46
C TYR A 192 1.83 24.27 18.68
N GLY A 193 1.85 23.89 17.40
CA GLY A 193 3.06 23.90 16.57
C GLY A 193 4.09 22.84 16.96
N ILE A 194 3.70 21.82 17.73
CA ILE A 194 4.62 20.76 18.19
C ILE A 194 4.81 19.73 17.05
N ALA A 195 6.04 19.58 16.57
CA ALA A 195 6.39 18.56 15.60
C ALA A 195 7.24 17.45 16.25
N ALA A 196 6.95 16.21 15.88
CA ALA A 196 7.66 15.01 16.32
C ALA A 196 8.59 14.54 15.19
N HIS A 197 9.85 14.23 15.54
CA HIS A 197 10.90 13.81 14.61
C HIS A 197 11.52 12.51 15.07
N TYR A 198 11.98 11.70 14.12
CA TYR A 198 12.57 10.37 14.35
C TYR A 198 13.73 10.14 13.37
N LEU A 199 14.71 11.04 13.40
CA LEU A 199 15.85 10.99 12.49
C LEU A 199 16.67 9.71 12.72
N GLY A 200 16.84 8.91 11.67
CA GLY A 200 17.66 7.69 11.70
C GLY A 200 16.99 6.47 12.33
N HIS A 201 15.67 6.49 12.56
CA HIS A 201 14.95 5.34 13.14
C HIS A 201 15.05 4.11 12.25
N GLU A 202 15.07 4.26 10.92
CA GLU A 202 15.23 3.15 9.98
C GLU A 202 16.59 2.46 10.13
N SER A 203 17.63 3.23 10.44
CA SER A 203 18.98 2.74 10.69
C SER A 203 19.12 2.10 12.07
N GLU A 204 18.47 2.67 13.09
CA GLU A 204 18.43 2.14 14.46
C GLU A 204 17.64 0.82 14.53
N GLY A 205 16.50 0.76 13.83
CA GLY A 205 15.59 -0.39 13.82
C GLY A 205 16.18 -1.65 13.19
N VAL A 206 17.29 -1.55 12.44
CA VAL A 206 18.00 -2.68 11.83
C VAL A 206 19.27 -3.08 12.57
N THR A 207 19.54 -2.48 13.73
CA THR A 207 20.66 -2.85 14.59
C THR A 207 20.46 -4.25 15.20
N PRO A 208 21.52 -4.83 15.81
CA PRO A 208 21.41 -6.09 16.53
C PRO A 208 20.36 -6.10 17.65
N ALA A 209 20.11 -4.95 18.28
CA ALA A 209 19.17 -4.81 19.39
C ALA A 209 17.75 -5.31 19.04
N TYR A 210 17.29 -5.07 17.82
CA TYR A 210 15.95 -5.45 17.35
C TYR A 210 15.90 -6.82 16.62
N THR A 211 17.00 -7.59 16.62
CA THR A 211 17.07 -8.85 15.83
C THR A 211 16.14 -9.91 16.37
N ALA A 212 16.08 -10.06 17.69
CA ALA A 212 15.20 -11.02 18.35
C ALA A 212 13.73 -10.69 18.09
N ASP A 213 13.37 -9.40 18.14
CA ASP A 213 12.01 -8.93 17.88
C ASP A 213 11.58 -9.23 16.45
N ARG A 214 12.44 -8.94 15.46
CA ARG A 214 12.19 -9.29 14.06
C ARG A 214 11.95 -10.79 13.86
N GLN A 215 12.78 -11.63 14.46
CA GLN A 215 12.63 -13.09 14.34
C GLN A 215 11.34 -13.59 15.00
N THR A 216 11.05 -13.07 16.19
CA THR A 216 9.89 -13.46 17.00
C THR A 216 8.59 -13.08 16.31
N VAL A 217 8.49 -11.85 15.79
CA VAL A 217 7.32 -11.40 15.02
C VAL A 217 7.19 -12.19 13.72
N LEU A 218 8.27 -12.40 12.96
CA LEU A 218 8.19 -13.22 11.73
C LEU A 218 7.65 -14.62 12.02
N GLN A 219 8.13 -15.26 13.10
CA GLN A 219 7.60 -16.56 13.53
C GLN A 219 6.12 -16.46 13.92
N ALA A 220 5.73 -15.42 14.66
CA ALA A 220 4.35 -15.20 15.06
C ALA A 220 3.43 -15.06 13.84
N PHE A 221 3.85 -14.42 12.76
CA PHE A 221 3.10 -14.30 11.51
C PHE A 221 3.29 -15.49 10.54
N GLY A 222 3.96 -16.57 10.94
CA GLY A 222 4.17 -17.75 10.09
C GLY A 222 5.16 -17.54 8.94
N VAL A 223 5.95 -16.47 9.00
CA VAL A 223 6.93 -16.14 7.97
C VAL A 223 8.24 -16.92 8.20
N PRO A 224 8.79 -17.61 7.18
CA PRO A 224 10.03 -18.35 7.32
C PRO A 224 11.20 -17.47 7.80
N ALA A 225 12.02 -17.99 8.72
CA ALA A 225 13.20 -17.30 9.26
C ALA A 225 14.22 -16.87 8.17
N ALA A 226 14.22 -17.53 7.00
CA ALA A 226 15.02 -17.11 5.85
C ALA A 226 14.71 -15.68 5.37
N ASN A 227 13.50 -15.16 5.67
CA ASN A 227 13.08 -13.80 5.30
C ASN A 227 13.54 -12.72 6.29
N VAL A 228 14.21 -13.05 7.40
CA VAL A 228 14.71 -12.04 8.37
C VAL A 228 15.59 -11.01 7.68
N LYS A 229 16.49 -11.43 6.79
CA LYS A 229 17.37 -10.52 6.05
C LYS A 229 16.58 -9.62 5.10
N LEU A 230 15.60 -10.18 4.40
CA LEU A 230 14.73 -9.45 3.50
C LEU A 230 13.93 -8.38 4.26
N LEU A 231 13.25 -8.76 5.35
CA LEU A 231 12.55 -7.82 6.23
C LEU A 231 13.49 -6.72 6.74
N THR A 232 14.68 -7.08 7.20
CA THR A 232 15.67 -6.13 7.72
C THR A 232 16.04 -5.10 6.65
N GLU A 233 16.26 -5.50 5.39
CA GLU A 233 16.58 -4.55 4.32
C GLU A 233 15.36 -3.73 3.87
N LEU A 234 14.14 -4.28 3.93
CA LEU A 234 12.92 -3.49 3.71
C LEU A 234 12.82 -2.34 4.73
N ILE A 235 13.00 -2.65 6.03
CA ILE A 235 13.03 -1.66 7.11
C ILE A 235 14.20 -0.69 6.92
N ARG A 236 15.38 -1.16 6.52
CA ARG A 236 16.56 -0.28 6.34
C ARG A 236 16.31 0.85 5.34
N TYR A 237 15.60 0.56 4.24
CA TYR A 237 15.53 1.48 3.11
C TYR A 237 14.18 2.16 2.91
N HIS A 238 13.12 1.80 3.65
CA HIS A 238 11.77 2.33 3.39
C HIS A 238 11.74 3.87 3.36
N ILE A 239 12.28 4.57 4.36
CA ILE A 239 12.35 6.05 4.38
C ILE A 239 13.13 6.63 3.20
N GLU A 240 14.23 5.98 2.79
CA GLU A 240 15.01 6.48 1.67
C GLU A 240 14.24 6.36 0.35
N VAL A 241 13.49 5.26 0.17
CA VAL A 241 12.60 5.10 -0.97
C VAL A 241 11.54 6.18 -0.95
N LEU A 242 10.89 6.42 0.19
CA LEU A 242 9.90 7.48 0.28
C LEU A 242 10.49 8.83 -0.13
N GLY A 243 11.59 9.24 0.50
CA GLY A 243 12.26 10.51 0.21
C GLY A 243 12.77 10.64 -1.23
N SER A 244 13.11 9.53 -1.91
CA SER A 244 13.63 9.56 -3.28
C SER A 244 12.55 9.79 -4.34
N PHE A 245 11.29 9.43 -4.07
CA PHE A 245 10.22 9.41 -5.07
C PHE A 245 9.03 10.33 -4.76
N VAL A 246 9.02 11.04 -3.62
CA VAL A 246 7.97 12.05 -3.30
C VAL A 246 7.79 13.09 -4.41
N GLY A 247 8.87 13.59 -5.00
CA GLY A 247 8.81 14.72 -5.94
C GLY A 247 8.67 14.35 -7.42
N LYS A 248 9.31 13.25 -7.86
CA LYS A 248 9.34 12.83 -9.27
C LYS A 248 9.80 11.38 -9.41
N ALA A 249 9.56 10.80 -10.59
CA ALA A 249 10.25 9.59 -11.01
C ALA A 249 11.76 9.84 -11.14
N ASP A 250 12.57 8.92 -10.64
CA ASP A 250 14.03 9.00 -10.69
C ASP A 250 14.65 7.63 -10.98
N LYS A 251 15.01 7.42 -12.24
CA LYS A 251 15.68 6.21 -12.74
C LYS A 251 16.93 5.85 -11.94
N LEU A 252 17.79 6.83 -11.62
CA LEU A 252 19.07 6.57 -10.96
C LEU A 252 18.83 6.09 -9.53
N LYS A 253 17.85 6.66 -8.83
CA LYS A 253 17.45 6.18 -7.50
C LYS A 253 16.91 4.74 -7.56
N TYR A 254 16.16 4.41 -8.60
CA TYR A 254 15.69 3.04 -8.81
C TYR A 254 16.86 2.05 -9.03
N GLU A 255 17.82 2.41 -9.89
CA GLU A 255 19.04 1.60 -10.12
C GLU A 255 19.87 1.43 -8.84
N VAL A 256 19.94 2.44 -7.98
CA VAL A 256 20.61 2.34 -6.67
C VAL A 256 19.91 1.32 -5.76
N MET A 257 18.57 1.29 -5.73
CA MET A 257 17.82 0.27 -4.99
C MET A 257 18.12 -1.14 -5.51
N MET A 258 18.13 -1.32 -6.83
CA MET A 258 18.49 -2.60 -7.48
C MET A 258 19.89 -3.05 -7.06
N ALA A 259 20.87 -2.15 -7.14
CA ALA A 259 22.26 -2.44 -6.79
C ALA A 259 22.41 -2.82 -5.31
N ARG A 260 21.67 -2.17 -4.40
CA ARG A 260 21.67 -2.51 -2.97
C ARG A 260 21.09 -3.88 -2.69
N ALA A 261 19.96 -4.23 -3.31
CA ALA A 261 19.38 -5.56 -3.19
C ALA A 261 20.38 -6.64 -3.63
N GLY A 262 21.04 -6.42 -4.78
CA GLY A 262 22.07 -7.32 -5.30
C GLY A 262 23.29 -7.42 -4.37
N LYS A 263 23.78 -6.28 -3.85
CA LYS A 263 24.89 -6.25 -2.88
C LYS A 263 24.54 -6.94 -1.56
N ALA A 264 23.29 -6.85 -1.12
CA ALA A 264 22.76 -7.57 0.02
C ALA A 264 22.55 -9.06 -0.26
N GLY A 265 22.78 -9.56 -1.49
CA GLY A 265 22.57 -10.96 -1.86
C GLY A 265 21.10 -11.38 -1.79
N LEU A 266 20.17 -10.45 -1.99
CA LEU A 266 18.75 -10.71 -2.08
C LEU A 266 18.37 -11.01 -3.52
N ASN A 267 17.23 -11.69 -3.71
CA ASN A 267 16.59 -11.70 -5.01
C ASN A 267 16.12 -10.27 -5.31
N VAL A 268 16.78 -9.64 -6.29
CA VAL A 268 16.54 -8.24 -6.65
C VAL A 268 15.09 -8.02 -7.01
N ASP A 269 14.47 -8.93 -7.78
CA ASP A 269 13.12 -8.72 -8.25
C ASP A 269 12.09 -8.78 -7.11
N VAL A 270 12.22 -9.78 -6.23
CA VAL A 270 11.36 -9.91 -5.04
C VAL A 270 11.53 -8.73 -4.10
N PHE A 271 12.75 -8.24 -3.91
CA PHE A 271 13.00 -7.07 -3.08
C PHE A 271 12.34 -5.81 -3.63
N LEU A 272 12.43 -5.55 -4.93
CA LEU A 272 11.84 -4.35 -5.54
C LEU A 272 10.31 -4.37 -5.48
N ASP A 273 9.68 -5.52 -5.77
CA ASP A 273 8.22 -5.64 -5.67
C ASP A 273 7.75 -5.42 -4.23
N LEU A 274 8.45 -6.01 -3.24
CA LEU A 274 8.14 -5.79 -1.82
C LEU A 274 8.44 -4.36 -1.37
N MET A 275 9.46 -3.71 -1.90
CA MET A 275 9.79 -2.33 -1.56
C MET A 275 8.72 -1.36 -2.10
N LEU A 276 8.18 -1.62 -3.30
CA LEU A 276 7.02 -0.88 -3.82
C LEU A 276 5.79 -1.10 -2.94
N ALA A 277 5.52 -2.34 -2.53
CA ALA A 277 4.44 -2.66 -1.60
C ALA A 277 4.59 -1.95 -0.25
N VAL A 278 5.80 -1.96 0.32
CA VAL A 278 6.15 -1.21 1.53
C VAL A 278 5.92 0.29 1.35
N ALA A 279 6.36 0.87 0.23
CA ALA A 279 6.18 2.29 -0.03
C ALA A 279 4.69 2.68 -0.17
N TYR A 280 3.89 1.84 -0.82
CA TYR A 280 2.43 2.01 -0.86
C TYR A 280 1.83 1.94 0.54
N LEU A 281 2.18 0.89 1.30
CA LEU A 281 1.64 0.67 2.63
C LEU A 281 1.98 1.83 3.58
N ASP A 282 3.25 2.22 3.65
CA ASP A 282 3.73 3.24 4.59
C ASP A 282 3.24 4.64 4.21
N ALA A 283 3.48 5.09 2.97
CA ALA A 283 3.21 6.48 2.58
C ALA A 283 1.79 6.75 2.06
N VAL A 284 1.04 5.72 1.67
CA VAL A 284 -0.29 5.87 1.06
C VAL A 284 -1.37 5.30 1.96
N ALA A 285 -1.27 4.03 2.36
CA ALA A 285 -2.27 3.43 3.24
C ALA A 285 -2.16 3.95 4.68
N GLY A 286 -0.96 3.87 5.27
CA GLY A 286 -0.64 4.31 6.62
C GLY A 286 -0.67 5.82 6.76
N GLY A 287 0.17 6.51 6.00
CA GLY A 287 0.44 7.93 6.17
C GLY A 287 -0.62 8.85 5.57
N VAL A 288 -0.99 9.86 6.35
CA VAL A 288 -1.78 11.02 5.89
C VAL A 288 -0.97 12.28 6.17
N VAL A 289 -0.50 12.96 5.13
CA VAL A 289 0.25 14.21 5.29
C VAL A 289 -0.68 15.41 5.29
N CYS A 290 -0.33 16.46 6.04
CA CYS A 290 -0.99 17.76 5.94
C CYS A 290 -0.07 18.79 5.29
N THR A 291 -0.56 19.41 4.23
CA THR A 291 0.06 20.60 3.60
C THR A 291 -1.00 21.67 3.43
N ASP A 292 -0.73 22.88 3.90
CA ASP A 292 -1.66 24.02 3.85
C ASP A 292 -3.06 23.72 4.41
N GLY A 293 -3.13 22.97 5.52
CA GLY A 293 -4.37 22.56 6.17
C GLY A 293 -5.16 21.47 5.44
N LYS A 294 -4.59 20.87 4.37
CA LYS A 294 -5.22 19.79 3.60
C LYS A 294 -4.54 18.46 3.87
N ALA A 295 -5.33 17.47 4.26
CA ALA A 295 -4.91 16.09 4.41
C ALA A 295 -4.86 15.37 3.05
N ALA A 296 -3.76 14.69 2.76
CA ALA A 296 -3.56 13.93 1.53
C ALA A 296 -2.74 12.65 1.79
N ALA A 297 -3.01 11.60 1.03
CA ALA A 297 -2.16 10.42 0.91
C ALA A 297 -1.17 10.59 -0.25
N GLN A 298 0.01 9.98 -0.15
CA GLN A 298 1.09 10.20 -1.12
C GLN A 298 1.02 9.27 -2.34
N THR A 299 -0.13 9.12 -2.99
CA THR A 299 -0.32 8.22 -4.15
C THR A 299 0.67 8.47 -5.30
N GLN A 300 1.05 9.74 -5.52
CA GLN A 300 2.02 10.13 -6.55
C GLN A 300 3.40 9.48 -6.37
N LEU A 301 3.77 9.15 -5.13
CA LEU A 301 5.01 8.46 -4.81
C LEU A 301 5.08 7.09 -5.47
N VAL A 302 4.01 6.30 -5.36
CA VAL A 302 3.90 4.97 -5.97
C VAL A 302 3.96 5.07 -7.49
N ILE A 303 3.23 6.02 -8.08
CA ILE A 303 3.27 6.29 -9.52
C ILE A 303 4.69 6.64 -9.98
N ASN A 304 5.41 7.45 -9.21
CA ASN A 304 6.78 7.84 -9.51
C ASN A 304 7.76 6.65 -9.45
N ILE A 305 7.59 5.73 -8.49
CA ILE A 305 8.39 4.49 -8.43
C ILE A 305 8.11 3.63 -9.67
N LEU A 306 6.84 3.44 -10.05
CA LEU A 306 6.45 2.64 -11.21
C LEU A 306 7.03 3.20 -12.52
N ARG A 307 6.97 4.53 -12.70
CA ARG A 307 7.57 5.20 -13.86
C ARG A 307 9.09 5.06 -13.86
N ALA A 308 9.74 5.23 -12.70
CA ALA A 308 11.18 5.05 -12.57
C ALA A 308 11.62 3.61 -12.89
N GLU A 309 10.82 2.60 -12.50
CA GLU A 309 11.06 1.21 -12.85
C GLU A 309 11.07 1.03 -14.37
N ARG A 310 10.07 1.57 -15.09
CA ARG A 310 9.98 1.44 -16.55
C ARG A 310 11.21 2.02 -17.26
N GLU A 311 11.74 3.12 -16.76
CA GLU A 311 12.94 3.75 -17.31
C GLU A 311 14.24 3.00 -16.97
N ALA A 312 14.32 2.43 -15.75
CA ALA A 312 15.49 1.72 -15.24
C ALA A 312 15.59 0.28 -15.76
N CYS A 313 14.46 -0.43 -15.79
CA CYS A 313 14.38 -1.86 -16.07
C CYS A 313 13.13 -2.20 -16.90
N PRO A 314 13.07 -1.78 -18.18
CA PRO A 314 11.89 -1.99 -19.04
C PRO A 314 11.51 -3.47 -19.20
N LYS A 315 12.48 -4.38 -19.08
CA LYS A 315 12.25 -5.83 -19.18
C LYS A 315 11.25 -6.36 -18.15
N ARG A 316 11.21 -5.79 -16.94
CA ARG A 316 10.24 -6.20 -15.92
C ARG A 316 8.80 -5.95 -16.38
N HIS A 317 8.56 -4.79 -17.00
CA HIS A 317 7.27 -4.48 -17.59
C HIS A 317 6.94 -5.42 -18.77
N GLU A 318 7.90 -5.67 -19.68
CA GLU A 318 7.73 -6.63 -20.78
C GLU A 318 7.36 -8.03 -20.27
N GLU A 319 7.98 -8.47 -19.18
CA GLU A 319 7.68 -9.74 -18.52
C GLU A 319 6.28 -9.76 -17.92
N ARG A 320 5.83 -8.67 -17.26
CA ARG A 320 4.45 -8.53 -16.75
C ARG A 320 3.43 -8.61 -17.89
N VAL A 321 3.68 -7.91 -19.00
CA VAL A 321 2.82 -7.99 -20.20
C VAL A 321 2.74 -9.42 -20.71
N ARG A 322 3.89 -10.09 -20.87
CA ARG A 322 3.94 -11.49 -21.33
C ARG A 322 3.21 -12.44 -20.38
N GLN A 323 3.36 -12.26 -19.07
CA GLN A 323 2.67 -13.06 -18.06
C GLN A 323 1.15 -12.84 -18.13
N ALA A 324 0.70 -11.59 -18.22
CA ALA A 324 -0.72 -11.26 -18.35
C ALA A 324 -1.33 -11.86 -19.63
N GLU A 325 -0.63 -11.79 -20.77
CA GLU A 325 -1.05 -12.45 -22.00
C GLU A 325 -1.10 -13.97 -21.88
N SER A 326 -0.10 -14.57 -21.24
CA SER A 326 -0.06 -16.01 -20.99
C SER A 326 -1.21 -16.46 -20.09
N GLU A 327 -1.53 -15.68 -19.06
CA GLU A 327 -2.64 -15.95 -18.15
C GLU A 327 -3.97 -15.83 -18.88
N LYS A 328 -4.18 -14.76 -19.65
CA LYS A 328 -5.38 -14.60 -20.49
C LYS A 328 -5.54 -15.77 -21.45
N LYS A 329 -4.47 -16.23 -22.09
CA LYS A 329 -4.50 -17.42 -22.95
C LYS A 329 -4.87 -18.69 -22.18
N ARG A 330 -4.35 -18.86 -20.96
CA ARG A 330 -4.66 -20.01 -20.08
C ARG A 330 -6.11 -20.01 -19.62
N GLN A 331 -6.59 -18.88 -19.11
CA GLN A 331 -7.99 -18.68 -18.69
C GLN A 331 -8.94 -18.90 -19.87
N TYR A 332 -8.59 -18.36 -21.03
CA TYR A 332 -9.36 -18.54 -22.25
C TYR A 332 -9.46 -20.02 -22.62
N LYS A 333 -8.33 -20.74 -22.69
CA LYS A 333 -8.33 -22.18 -22.95
C LYS A 333 -9.16 -22.95 -21.92
N ALA A 334 -9.00 -22.65 -20.64
CA ALA A 334 -9.76 -23.28 -19.58
C ALA A 334 -11.28 -23.01 -19.69
N ALA A 335 -11.69 -21.83 -20.14
CA ALA A 335 -13.10 -21.54 -20.43
C ALA A 335 -13.62 -22.40 -21.58
N LEU A 336 -12.84 -22.53 -22.67
CA LEU A 336 -13.22 -23.37 -23.81
C LEU A 336 -13.36 -24.84 -23.42
N ASP A 337 -12.38 -25.36 -22.67
CA ASP A 337 -12.37 -26.74 -22.21
C ASP A 337 -13.58 -27.00 -21.28
N LYS A 338 -13.87 -26.10 -20.33
CA LYS A 338 -15.04 -26.21 -19.43
C LYS A 338 -16.38 -26.15 -20.17
N ALA A 339 -16.46 -25.34 -21.22
CA ALA A 339 -17.66 -25.19 -22.02
C ALA A 339 -17.83 -26.31 -23.07
N GLY A 340 -16.88 -27.25 -23.18
CA GLY A 340 -16.97 -28.33 -24.15
C GLY A 340 -16.72 -27.89 -25.59
N ILE A 341 -15.98 -26.79 -25.79
CA ILE A 341 -15.65 -26.20 -27.10
C ILE A 341 -14.15 -26.16 -27.35
N SER A 342 -13.41 -27.06 -26.73
CA SER A 342 -12.06 -27.38 -27.18
C SER A 342 -12.11 -27.85 -28.64
N GLY A 343 -11.03 -27.62 -29.40
CA GLY A 343 -11.01 -27.97 -30.83
C GLY A 343 -11.40 -29.43 -31.09
N GLU A 344 -10.90 -30.37 -30.27
CA GLU A 344 -11.25 -31.79 -30.38
C GLU A 344 -12.74 -32.05 -30.12
N GLU A 345 -13.33 -31.40 -29.13
CA GLU A 345 -14.75 -31.57 -28.82
C GLU A 345 -15.65 -30.99 -29.90
N VAL A 346 -15.30 -29.83 -30.46
CA VAL A 346 -16.04 -29.22 -31.58
C VAL A 346 -15.96 -30.13 -32.82
N PHE A 347 -14.77 -30.61 -33.18
CA PHE A 347 -14.62 -31.49 -34.35
C PHE A 347 -15.30 -32.84 -34.14
N LYS A 348 -15.33 -33.35 -32.91
CA LYS A 348 -16.06 -34.57 -32.56
C LYS A 348 -17.57 -34.36 -32.62
N LEU A 349 -18.08 -33.24 -32.11
CA LEU A 349 -19.50 -32.89 -32.13
C LEU A 349 -19.99 -32.73 -33.56
N LEU A 350 -19.22 -32.06 -34.42
CA LEU A 350 -19.61 -31.72 -35.79
C LEU A 350 -19.13 -32.75 -36.82
N HIS A 351 -18.56 -33.88 -36.39
CA HIS A 351 -18.00 -34.92 -37.25
C HIS A 351 -17.05 -34.38 -38.34
N THR A 352 -16.29 -33.32 -38.03
CA THR A 352 -15.47 -32.61 -39.02
C THR A 352 -14.22 -33.43 -39.36
N PRO A 353 -13.97 -33.77 -40.64
CA PRO A 353 -12.78 -34.51 -41.05
C PRO A 353 -11.50 -33.73 -40.74
N PHE A 354 -10.36 -34.42 -40.69
CA PHE A 354 -9.06 -33.76 -40.58
C PHE A 354 -8.74 -33.02 -41.89
N GLY A 355 -8.63 -31.70 -41.83
CA GLY A 355 -8.34 -30.85 -42.99
C GLY A 355 -8.37 -29.35 -42.67
N PRO A 356 -8.08 -28.48 -43.64
CA PRO A 356 -8.09 -27.02 -43.49
C PRO A 356 -9.41 -26.45 -42.97
N GLU A 357 -10.53 -27.09 -43.27
CA GLU A 357 -11.88 -26.77 -42.78
C GLU A 357 -11.97 -26.70 -41.26
N ARG A 358 -11.14 -27.45 -40.52
CA ARG A 358 -11.06 -27.35 -39.06
C ARG A 358 -10.60 -25.98 -38.59
N GLY A 359 -9.65 -25.37 -39.31
CA GLY A 359 -9.16 -24.02 -39.01
C GLY A 359 -10.25 -22.97 -39.21
N VAL A 360 -10.95 -23.04 -40.34
CA VAL A 360 -12.06 -22.13 -40.67
C VAL A 360 -13.19 -22.24 -39.64
N LEU A 361 -13.57 -23.47 -39.27
CA LEU A 361 -14.60 -23.71 -38.27
C LEU A 361 -14.21 -23.16 -36.89
N MET A 362 -12.97 -23.36 -36.45
CA MET A 362 -12.51 -22.80 -35.18
C MET A 362 -12.43 -21.28 -35.19
N GLU A 363 -12.12 -20.67 -36.34
CA GLU A 363 -12.18 -19.22 -36.51
C GLU A 363 -13.62 -18.70 -36.39
N GLN A 364 -14.60 -19.39 -36.97
CA GLN A 364 -16.02 -19.04 -36.82
C GLN A 364 -16.52 -19.22 -35.38
N VAL A 365 -16.15 -20.31 -34.71
CA VAL A 365 -16.44 -20.50 -33.27
C VAL A 365 -15.80 -19.38 -32.46
N TRP A 366 -14.59 -18.96 -32.79
CA TRP A 366 -13.89 -17.88 -32.11
C TRP A 366 -14.55 -16.52 -32.31
N LEU A 367 -14.97 -16.21 -33.55
CA LEU A 367 -15.75 -15.00 -33.85
C LEU A 367 -17.08 -15.01 -33.09
N ALA A 368 -17.75 -16.16 -33.05
CA ALA A 368 -18.96 -16.32 -32.25
C ALA A 368 -18.66 -16.07 -30.76
N ILE A 369 -17.61 -16.60 -30.17
CA ILE A 369 -17.31 -16.31 -28.75
C ILE A 369 -17.08 -14.81 -28.50
N LYS A 370 -16.36 -14.13 -29.40
CA LYS A 370 -16.00 -12.71 -29.25
C LYS A 370 -17.13 -11.72 -29.53
N ASP A 371 -17.99 -12.03 -30.47
CA ASP A 371 -19.03 -11.13 -30.95
C ASP A 371 -20.42 -11.76 -30.79
N LYS A 372 -21.25 -11.16 -29.93
CA LYS A 372 -22.62 -11.62 -29.69
C LYS A 372 -23.51 -11.59 -30.94
N SER A 373 -23.18 -10.75 -31.91
CA SER A 373 -23.90 -10.65 -33.18
C SER A 373 -23.50 -11.72 -34.20
N HIS A 374 -22.38 -12.42 -33.97
CA HIS A 374 -21.93 -13.48 -34.86
C HIS A 374 -22.64 -14.79 -34.54
N HIS A 375 -23.47 -15.23 -35.47
CA HIS A 375 -24.19 -16.50 -35.39
C HIS A 375 -23.47 -17.56 -36.22
N LEU A 376 -23.31 -18.75 -35.64
CA LEU A 376 -22.69 -19.90 -36.28
C LEU A 376 -23.75 -20.95 -36.61
N GLU A 377 -23.99 -21.17 -37.91
CA GLU A 377 -24.90 -22.20 -38.40
C GLU A 377 -24.13 -23.48 -38.76
N VAL A 378 -24.38 -24.56 -38.04
CA VAL A 378 -23.71 -25.87 -38.21
C VAL A 378 -24.72 -27.02 -38.29
N GLY A 379 -25.85 -26.76 -38.95
CA GLY A 379 -26.93 -27.74 -39.13
C GLY A 379 -27.58 -28.15 -37.81
N GLU A 380 -27.73 -29.44 -37.57
CA GLU A 380 -28.45 -29.99 -36.40
C GLU A 380 -27.78 -29.68 -35.05
N HIS A 381 -26.47 -29.37 -35.04
CA HIS A 381 -25.73 -29.07 -33.82
C HIS A 381 -25.73 -27.57 -33.45
N THR A 382 -26.41 -26.72 -34.24
CA THR A 382 -26.41 -25.26 -34.06
C THR A 382 -26.85 -24.85 -32.66
N VAL A 383 -27.92 -25.45 -32.13
CA VAL A 383 -28.46 -25.12 -30.79
C VAL A 383 -27.48 -25.50 -29.68
N GLU A 384 -26.89 -26.70 -29.74
CA GLU A 384 -25.95 -27.16 -28.71
C GLU A 384 -24.64 -26.36 -28.75
N LEU A 385 -24.12 -26.06 -29.95
CA LEU A 385 -22.91 -25.26 -30.07
C LEU A 385 -23.14 -23.82 -29.59
N ALA A 386 -24.29 -23.22 -29.91
CA ALA A 386 -24.68 -21.90 -29.39
C ALA A 386 -24.76 -21.89 -27.85
N ARG A 387 -25.33 -22.94 -27.24
CA ARG A 387 -25.39 -23.09 -25.79
C ARG A 387 -23.99 -23.13 -25.15
N ARG A 388 -23.07 -23.88 -25.76
CA ARG A 388 -21.68 -23.95 -25.27
C ARG A 388 -20.90 -22.65 -25.47
N ILE A 389 -21.13 -21.96 -26.59
CA ILE A 389 -20.56 -20.63 -26.83
C ILE A 389 -21.02 -19.63 -25.77
N GLU A 390 -22.32 -19.62 -25.42
CA GLU A 390 -22.81 -18.73 -24.36
C GLU A 390 -22.21 -19.09 -23.00
N LEU A 391 -22.12 -20.39 -22.67
CA LEU A 391 -21.44 -20.83 -21.44
C LEU A 391 -19.97 -20.38 -21.41
N ALA A 392 -19.24 -20.48 -22.52
CA ALA A 392 -17.87 -19.99 -22.60
C ALA A 392 -17.80 -18.47 -22.38
N ARG A 393 -18.73 -17.69 -22.95
CA ARG A 393 -18.83 -16.24 -22.72
C ARG A 393 -19.10 -15.93 -21.25
N GLU A 394 -20.01 -16.65 -20.60
CA GLU A 394 -20.30 -16.50 -19.16
C GLU A 394 -19.06 -16.80 -18.31
N ILE A 395 -18.35 -17.90 -18.59
CA ILE A 395 -17.11 -18.24 -17.87
C ILE A 395 -16.04 -17.16 -18.10
N LEU A 396 -15.87 -16.68 -19.33
CA LEU A 396 -14.91 -15.60 -19.63
C LEU A 396 -15.29 -14.28 -18.96
N ALA A 397 -16.59 -13.94 -18.90
CA ALA A 397 -17.06 -12.78 -18.18
C ALA A 397 -16.71 -12.88 -16.69
N SER A 398 -16.88 -14.07 -16.09
CA SER A 398 -16.49 -14.29 -14.69
C SER A 398 -14.99 -14.11 -14.43
N TYR A 399 -14.12 -14.39 -15.41
CA TYR A 399 -12.69 -14.10 -15.27
C TYR A 399 -12.36 -12.61 -15.39
N ASN A 400 -13.11 -11.86 -16.22
CA ASN A 400 -12.95 -10.41 -16.35
C ASN A 400 -13.54 -9.63 -15.16
N GLU A 401 -14.42 -10.25 -14.37
CA GLU A 401 -14.91 -9.69 -13.09
C GLU A 401 -13.98 -10.02 -11.90
N LEU A 402 -13.00 -10.91 -12.11
CA LEU A 402 -11.99 -11.32 -11.12
C LEU A 402 -10.62 -10.62 -11.32
N VAL A 403 -10.51 -9.78 -12.35
CA VAL A 403 -9.35 -8.91 -12.66
C VAL A 403 -9.85 -7.49 -12.58
#